data_AF-A0A6A5SXW5-F1
#
_entry.id   AF-A0A6A5SXW5-F1
#
_cell.length_a   1.000
_cell.length_b   1.000
_cell.length_c   1.000
_cell.angle_alpha   90.00
_cell.angle_beta   90.00
_cell.angle_gamma   90.00
#
_symmetry.space_group_name_H-M   'P 1'
#
loop_
_entity.id
_entity.type
_entity.pdbx_description
1 polymer ?
#
loop_
_entity_poly.entity_id
_entity_poly.type
_entity_poly.pdbx_seq_one_letter_code
_entity_poly.pdbx_strand_id
1 'polypeptide(L)'
;MAPNKIIIDTDPGVDDILAMLLAFSAKAEELDILMVSLTFGNVEVQNCLRNVVTLFHYIEKERAWRKEHGRPEGFETLNTRKPIVAIGAEEPLAEHMMVADFFHGVDGLGGIHHSHPHLSPAETWKSLFKPTPGSMSKEEAAALQAVKDQHSLFTPSLKPAHEVMLDLLRENEPDTVTIVAVGPLTNLAIAAAKDPETFLRVKEVVVMGGAVDAPGNLNARNQMTPGAEFNTYADSIASARIFALTSQNPHLTMPPTLAENKKEQLPPYPSSTKLSKQLVLKLFPLDTTESHMLPKTMFEDYIKRKNVAGSPLAEWTALFLNITFQKNATLNPQQQVDSVPKMGLQLHDPLTVWYALCPANAAWTFKTEDIRVETSGQWTRGCLVVDRRGRPVKAGEGPIGEEEEVMGDAGGWRDSRRGNRVAWCTKSPGTEKFARVILHRVLGDGEQW
;
A
#
# COMPACT_ATOMS: atom_id res chain seq x y z
N MET A 1 -14.62 14.22 -15.94
CA MET A 1 -13.50 14.73 -15.11
C MET A 1 -12.23 14.05 -15.60
N ALA A 2 -11.04 14.63 -15.40
CA ALA A 2 -9.80 13.93 -15.70
C ALA A 2 -9.65 12.72 -14.75
N PRO A 3 -9.02 11.61 -15.18
CA PRO A 3 -8.78 10.46 -14.31
C PRO A 3 -7.89 10.85 -13.12
N ASN A 4 -8.07 10.17 -11.99
CA ASN A 4 -7.18 10.36 -10.85
C ASN A 4 -5.83 9.72 -11.17
N LYS A 5 -4.76 10.54 -11.18
CA LYS A 5 -3.40 10.04 -11.35
C LYS A 5 -2.92 9.44 -10.03
N ILE A 6 -2.46 8.19 -10.06
CA ILE A 6 -2.00 7.51 -8.85
C ILE A 6 -0.62 6.88 -9.01
N ILE A 7 0.12 6.85 -7.91
CA ILE A 7 1.27 5.98 -7.67
C ILE A 7 0.84 4.96 -6.62
N ILE A 8 1.10 3.68 -6.83
CA ILE A 8 0.86 2.63 -5.85
C ILE A 8 2.21 2.24 -5.25
N ASP A 9 2.40 2.38 -3.94
CA ASP A 9 3.57 1.91 -3.20
C ASP A 9 3.17 0.71 -2.34
N THR A 10 3.76 -0.46 -2.62
CA THR A 10 3.22 -1.76 -2.21
C THR A 10 4.34 -2.76 -1.96
N ASP A 11 4.04 -3.78 -1.15
CA ASP A 11 4.86 -4.94 -0.83
C ASP A 11 4.11 -6.24 -1.19
N PRO A 12 3.87 -6.51 -2.50
CA PRO A 12 2.83 -7.40 -2.99
C PRO A 12 2.69 -8.75 -2.29
N GLY A 13 1.76 -8.83 -1.35
CA GLY A 13 1.14 -10.03 -0.81
C GLY A 13 -0.26 -10.28 -1.38
N VAL A 14 -1.05 -11.09 -0.67
CA VAL A 14 -2.36 -11.56 -1.11
C VAL A 14 -3.36 -10.42 -1.36
N ASP A 15 -3.49 -9.49 -0.40
CA ASP A 15 -4.38 -8.34 -0.45
C ASP A 15 -3.86 -7.20 -1.32
N ASP A 16 -2.54 -6.98 -1.38
CA ASP A 16 -1.93 -6.08 -2.35
C ASP A 16 -2.25 -6.48 -3.81
N ILE A 17 -2.16 -7.79 -4.12
CA ILE A 17 -2.52 -8.30 -5.44
C ILE A 17 -3.98 -7.97 -5.76
N LEU A 18 -4.90 -8.11 -4.79
CA LEU A 18 -6.29 -7.71 -4.99
C LEU A 18 -6.45 -6.19 -5.16
N ALA A 19 -5.65 -5.39 -4.44
CA ALA A 19 -5.66 -3.94 -4.55
C ALA A 19 -5.20 -3.48 -5.94
N MET A 20 -4.09 -4.03 -6.43
CA MET A 20 -3.59 -3.77 -7.77
C MET A 20 -4.54 -4.29 -8.86
N LEU A 21 -5.14 -5.47 -8.69
CA LEU A 21 -6.18 -5.97 -9.60
C LEU A 21 -7.37 -5.01 -9.67
N LEU A 22 -7.83 -4.50 -8.52
CA LEU A 22 -8.89 -3.50 -8.47
C LEU A 22 -8.47 -2.20 -9.18
N ALA A 23 -7.26 -1.71 -8.93
CA ALA A 23 -6.74 -0.49 -9.56
C ALA A 23 -6.65 -0.66 -11.08
N PHE A 24 -6.06 -1.77 -11.54
CA PHE A 24 -5.94 -2.06 -12.97
C PHE A 24 -7.28 -2.34 -13.63
N SER A 25 -8.29 -2.83 -12.91
CA SER A 25 -9.65 -2.99 -13.44
C SER A 25 -10.41 -1.67 -13.67
N ALA A 26 -9.83 -0.53 -13.26
CA ALA A 26 -10.41 0.79 -13.51
C ALA A 26 -10.54 1.09 -15.00
N LYS A 27 -11.56 1.88 -15.33
CA LYS A 27 -11.69 2.48 -16.65
C LYS A 27 -10.66 3.60 -16.83
N ALA A 28 -10.35 3.93 -18.08
CA ALA A 28 -9.38 4.95 -18.43
C ALA A 28 -9.76 6.36 -17.91
N GLU A 29 -11.05 6.64 -17.73
CA GLU A 29 -11.55 7.89 -17.16
C GLU A 29 -11.55 7.95 -15.62
N GLU A 30 -11.31 6.81 -14.94
CA GLU A 30 -11.31 6.73 -13.48
C GLU A 30 -9.90 6.90 -12.90
N LEU A 31 -8.94 6.08 -13.37
CA LEU A 31 -7.55 6.07 -12.88
C LEU A 31 -6.53 6.14 -14.02
N ASP A 32 -5.46 6.91 -13.80
CA ASP A 32 -4.21 6.89 -14.58
C ASP A 32 -3.08 6.43 -13.66
N ILE A 33 -2.64 5.18 -13.79
CA ILE A 33 -1.67 4.57 -12.87
C ILE A 33 -0.25 4.82 -13.39
N LEU A 34 0.45 5.76 -12.76
CA LEU A 34 1.77 6.21 -13.19
C LEU A 34 2.85 5.19 -12.87
N MET A 35 2.76 4.58 -11.69
CA MET A 35 3.83 3.76 -11.13
C MET A 35 3.30 2.73 -10.13
N VAL A 36 3.94 1.56 -10.14
CA VAL A 36 3.97 0.58 -9.04
C VAL A 36 5.36 0.60 -8.44
N SER A 37 5.45 1.15 -7.24
CA SER A 37 6.64 1.25 -6.40
C SER A 37 6.67 0.04 -5.48
N LEU A 38 7.76 -0.72 -5.50
CA LEU A 38 7.91 -1.92 -4.69
C LEU A 38 8.73 -1.63 -3.43
N THR A 39 8.30 -2.16 -2.30
CA THR A 39 9.07 -2.18 -1.06
C THR A 39 9.05 -3.57 -0.43
N PHE A 40 9.85 -3.77 0.61
CA PHE A 40 9.78 -4.96 1.45
C PHE A 40 8.56 -4.86 2.38
N GLY A 41 8.12 -5.99 2.92
CA GLY A 41 7.07 -6.03 3.94
C GLY A 41 6.55 -7.44 4.07
N ASN A 42 5.41 -7.76 3.47
CA ASN A 42 4.83 -9.10 3.43
C ASN A 42 5.86 -10.16 3.03
N VAL A 43 6.69 -9.82 2.03
CA VAL A 43 7.87 -10.59 1.61
C VAL A 43 9.03 -9.67 1.22
N GLU A 44 10.18 -10.27 0.92
CA GLU A 44 11.34 -9.57 0.38
C GLU A 44 11.00 -8.90 -0.96
N VAL A 45 11.61 -7.74 -1.25
CA VAL A 45 11.28 -6.93 -2.43
C VAL A 45 11.47 -7.68 -3.76
N GLN A 46 12.35 -8.68 -3.81
CA GLN A 46 12.56 -9.50 -5.00
C GLN A 46 11.38 -10.46 -5.26
N ASN A 47 10.74 -10.96 -4.19
CA ASN A 47 9.50 -11.71 -4.29
C ASN A 47 8.33 -10.80 -4.62
N CYS A 48 8.27 -9.59 -4.04
CA CYS A 48 7.34 -8.53 -4.42
C CYS A 48 7.37 -8.29 -5.94
N LEU A 49 8.56 -8.16 -6.52
CA LEU A 49 8.72 -7.99 -7.97
C LEU A 49 8.21 -9.20 -8.75
N ARG A 50 8.53 -10.41 -8.31
CA ARG A 50 8.04 -11.65 -8.95
C ARG A 50 6.51 -11.72 -8.93
N ASN A 51 5.88 -11.29 -7.83
CA ASN A 51 4.42 -11.26 -7.67
C ASN A 51 3.78 -10.28 -8.65
N VAL A 52 4.34 -9.07 -8.81
CA VAL A 52 3.85 -8.07 -9.79
C VAL A 52 4.01 -8.54 -11.23
N VAL A 53 5.15 -9.13 -11.59
CA VAL A 53 5.35 -9.65 -12.95
C VAL A 53 4.37 -10.79 -13.24
N THR A 54 4.11 -11.65 -12.25
CA THR A 54 3.12 -12.73 -12.35
C THR A 54 1.70 -12.16 -12.48
N LEU A 55 1.36 -11.11 -11.74
CA LEU A 55 0.09 -10.41 -11.87
C LEU A 55 -0.13 -9.90 -13.30
N PHE A 56 0.83 -9.19 -13.90
CA PHE A 56 0.70 -8.71 -15.27
C PHE A 56 0.54 -9.86 -16.28
N HIS A 57 1.29 -10.95 -16.10
CA HIS A 57 1.15 -12.16 -16.93
C HIS A 57 -0.27 -12.76 -16.87
N TYR A 58 -0.91 -12.76 -15.70
CA TYR A 58 -2.28 -13.23 -15.56
C TYR A 58 -3.32 -12.24 -16.08
N ILE A 59 -3.06 -10.93 -16.01
CA ILE A 59 -3.90 -9.92 -16.67
C ILE A 59 -3.86 -10.11 -18.19
N GLU A 60 -2.69 -10.34 -18.79
CA GLU A 60 -2.59 -10.61 -20.24
C GLU A 60 -3.38 -11.86 -20.65
N LYS A 61 -3.23 -12.96 -19.89
CA LYS A 61 -4.01 -14.19 -20.11
C LYS A 61 -5.52 -13.97 -19.97
N GLU A 62 -5.93 -13.23 -18.96
CA GLU A 62 -7.34 -12.92 -18.71
C GLU A 62 -7.94 -12.08 -19.85
N ARG A 63 -7.23 -11.06 -20.32
CA ARG A 63 -7.66 -10.21 -21.44
C ARG A 63 -7.82 -11.03 -22.72
N ALA A 64 -6.86 -11.90 -23.02
CA ALA A 64 -6.93 -12.81 -24.17
C ALA A 64 -8.13 -13.76 -24.07
N TRP A 65 -8.29 -14.40 -22.90
CA TRP A 65 -9.41 -15.32 -22.64
C TRP A 65 -10.76 -14.61 -22.74
N ARG A 66 -10.92 -13.40 -22.17
CA ARG A 66 -12.15 -12.60 -22.27
C ARG A 66 -12.51 -12.32 -23.72
N LYS A 67 -11.53 -11.91 -24.53
CA LYS A 67 -11.72 -11.65 -25.96
C LYS A 67 -12.18 -12.89 -26.72
N GLU A 68 -11.56 -14.04 -26.48
CA GLU A 68 -11.95 -15.33 -27.08
C GLU A 68 -13.37 -15.75 -26.71
N HIS A 69 -13.84 -15.35 -25.52
CA HIS A 69 -15.17 -15.66 -25.00
C HIS A 69 -16.19 -14.52 -25.23
N GLY A 70 -15.87 -13.52 -26.05
CA GLY A 70 -16.78 -12.43 -26.41
C GLY A 70 -17.13 -11.47 -25.25
N ARG A 71 -16.30 -11.42 -24.21
CA ARG A 71 -16.42 -10.51 -23.06
C ARG A 71 -15.66 -9.21 -23.31
N PRO A 72 -16.03 -8.09 -22.63
CA PRO A 72 -15.19 -6.90 -22.58
C PRO A 72 -13.78 -7.27 -22.11
N GLU A 73 -12.75 -6.74 -22.78
CA GLU A 73 -11.36 -7.10 -22.49
C GLU A 73 -10.97 -6.76 -21.04
N GLY A 74 -11.51 -5.68 -20.49
CA GLY A 74 -11.21 -5.21 -19.14
C GLY A 74 -9.81 -4.62 -19.01
N PHE A 75 -9.49 -4.18 -17.81
CA PHE A 75 -8.18 -3.60 -17.45
C PHE A 75 -7.74 -2.42 -18.36
N GLU A 76 -8.69 -1.57 -18.73
CA GLU A 76 -8.54 -0.59 -19.80
C GLU A 76 -7.53 0.52 -19.47
N THR A 77 -7.33 0.85 -18.19
CA THR A 77 -6.31 1.81 -17.75
C THR A 77 -4.90 1.42 -18.24
N LEU A 78 -4.62 0.11 -18.38
CA LEU A 78 -3.34 -0.40 -18.91
C LEU A 78 -3.15 -0.17 -20.41
N ASN A 79 -4.23 0.14 -21.15
CA ASN A 79 -4.15 0.55 -22.55
C ASN A 79 -3.76 2.02 -22.68
N THR A 80 -4.17 2.83 -21.71
CA THR A 80 -3.86 4.27 -21.67
C THR A 80 -2.43 4.50 -21.24
N ARG A 81 -1.97 3.78 -20.21
CA ARG A 81 -0.60 3.89 -19.70
C ARG A 81 -0.12 2.55 -19.18
N LYS A 82 1.12 2.21 -19.56
CA LYS A 82 1.90 1.16 -18.90
C LYS A 82 2.50 1.74 -17.62
N PRO A 83 2.10 1.31 -16.42
CA PRO A 83 2.71 1.80 -15.19
C PRO A 83 4.20 1.50 -15.18
N ILE A 84 4.99 2.42 -14.61
CA ILE A 84 6.40 2.15 -14.33
C ILE A 84 6.47 1.20 -13.13
N VAL A 85 7.17 0.09 -13.25
CA VAL A 85 7.47 -0.79 -12.12
C VAL A 85 8.89 -0.47 -11.65
N ALA A 86 9.05 -0.07 -10.39
CA ALA A 86 10.35 0.29 -9.84
C ALA A 86 10.60 -0.44 -8.51
N ILE A 87 11.81 -0.97 -8.37
CA ILE A 87 12.27 -1.64 -7.16
C ILE A 87 12.74 -0.57 -6.17
N GLY A 88 12.21 -0.59 -4.95
CA GLY A 88 12.52 0.36 -3.89
C GLY A 88 13.34 -0.27 -2.76
N ALA A 89 13.07 0.17 -1.54
CA ALA A 89 13.78 -0.26 -0.35
C ALA A 89 13.66 -1.77 -0.12
N GLU A 90 14.79 -2.40 0.20
CA GLU A 90 14.85 -3.83 0.54
C GLU A 90 14.72 -4.08 2.05
N GLU A 91 14.90 -3.05 2.89
CA GLU A 91 14.90 -3.13 4.35
C GLU A 91 14.37 -1.83 5.00
N PRO A 92 13.93 -1.89 6.27
CA PRO A 92 13.47 -0.70 6.99
C PRO A 92 14.62 0.25 7.35
N LEU A 93 14.28 1.53 7.59
CA LEU A 93 15.25 2.60 7.85
C LEU A 93 16.15 2.35 9.06
N ALA A 94 15.59 1.87 10.18
CA ALA A 94 16.37 1.67 11.40
C ALA A 94 16.23 0.26 11.98
N GLU A 95 15.14 -0.42 11.68
CA GLU A 95 14.77 -1.67 12.30
C GLU A 95 15.43 -2.91 11.64
N HIS A 96 15.23 -4.07 12.26
CA HIS A 96 15.51 -5.33 11.61
C HIS A 96 14.37 -5.66 10.65
N MET A 97 14.73 -6.08 9.43
CA MET A 97 13.77 -6.55 8.45
C MET A 97 12.99 -7.74 9.00
N MET A 98 11.67 -7.66 8.91
CA MET A 98 10.74 -8.72 9.26
C MET A 98 9.80 -8.91 8.07
N VAL A 99 9.56 -10.16 7.69
CA VAL A 99 8.60 -10.52 6.64
C VAL A 99 7.39 -11.22 7.26
N ALA A 100 6.21 -11.08 6.65
CA ALA A 100 4.98 -11.76 7.09
C ALA A 100 4.73 -13.07 6.30
N ASP A 101 5.78 -13.82 6.00
CA ASP A 101 5.70 -15.11 5.31
C ASP A 101 4.85 -16.13 6.08
N PHE A 102 4.81 -16.03 7.43
CA PHE A 102 3.91 -16.80 8.26
C PHE A 102 2.44 -16.49 7.98
N PHE A 103 2.04 -15.39 7.35
CA PHE A 103 0.65 -15.11 6.92
C PHE A 103 0.49 -15.30 5.42
N HIS A 104 1.40 -14.75 4.62
CA HIS A 104 1.27 -14.72 3.17
C HIS A 104 1.96 -15.88 2.44
N GLY A 105 2.70 -16.75 3.14
CA GLY A 105 3.54 -17.80 2.54
C GLY A 105 4.93 -17.27 2.16
N VAL A 106 5.89 -18.17 1.93
CA VAL A 106 7.30 -17.83 1.65
C VAL A 106 7.52 -16.92 0.45
N ASP A 107 6.55 -16.86 -0.45
CA ASP A 107 6.55 -16.04 -1.65
C ASP A 107 5.49 -14.92 -1.63
N GLY A 108 4.73 -14.78 -0.54
CA GLY A 108 3.69 -13.77 -0.39
C GLY A 108 2.33 -14.17 -0.98
N LEU A 109 2.24 -15.33 -1.64
CA LEU A 109 1.04 -15.84 -2.31
C LEU A 109 0.75 -17.31 -1.97
N GLY A 110 1.03 -17.74 -0.74
CA GLY A 110 0.73 -19.08 -0.23
C GLY A 110 1.71 -20.16 -0.70
N GLY A 111 2.86 -19.79 -1.25
CA GLY A 111 3.86 -20.72 -1.78
C GLY A 111 3.56 -21.21 -3.20
N ILE A 112 2.73 -20.50 -3.97
CA ILE A 112 2.35 -20.89 -5.34
C ILE A 112 3.53 -20.90 -6.31
N HIS A 113 4.55 -20.05 -6.10
CA HIS A 113 5.74 -20.01 -6.93
C HIS A 113 6.60 -21.28 -6.81
N HIS A 114 6.53 -21.96 -5.67
CA HIS A 114 7.20 -23.23 -5.43
C HIS A 114 6.32 -24.43 -5.74
N SER A 115 5.06 -24.42 -5.30
CA SER A 115 4.11 -25.53 -5.49
C SER A 115 3.59 -25.65 -6.92
N HIS A 116 3.49 -24.54 -7.64
CA HIS A 116 2.98 -24.46 -9.02
C HIS A 116 3.93 -23.63 -9.90
N PRO A 117 5.18 -24.08 -10.12
CA PRO A 117 6.18 -23.28 -10.84
C PRO A 117 5.77 -22.99 -12.29
N HIS A 118 4.99 -23.88 -12.91
CA HIS A 118 4.44 -23.72 -14.26
C HIS A 118 3.43 -22.57 -14.40
N LEU A 119 2.91 -22.06 -13.28
CA LEU A 119 2.01 -20.91 -13.23
C LEU A 119 2.77 -19.58 -13.09
N SER A 120 4.05 -19.65 -12.74
CA SER A 120 4.93 -18.48 -12.72
C SER A 120 5.47 -18.22 -14.12
N PRO A 121 5.56 -16.96 -14.60
CA PRO A 121 6.31 -16.66 -15.80
C PRO A 121 7.79 -17.05 -15.60
N ALA A 122 8.45 -17.46 -16.68
CA ALA A 122 9.89 -17.72 -16.68
C ALA A 122 10.65 -16.47 -16.21
N GLU A 123 11.73 -16.64 -15.45
CA GLU A 123 12.45 -15.51 -14.81
C GLU A 123 13.29 -14.66 -15.78
N THR A 124 13.03 -14.75 -17.08
CA THR A 124 13.70 -13.94 -18.13
C THR A 124 13.47 -12.44 -17.91
N TRP A 125 12.35 -12.05 -17.30
CA TRP A 125 12.03 -10.68 -16.91
C TRP A 125 13.06 -10.03 -15.96
N LYS A 126 13.86 -10.80 -15.22
CA LYS A 126 14.91 -10.24 -14.34
C LYS A 126 15.93 -9.39 -15.11
N SER A 127 16.12 -9.70 -16.39
CA SER A 127 17.00 -8.92 -17.29
C SER A 127 16.47 -7.51 -17.58
N LEU A 128 15.15 -7.30 -17.50
CA LEU A 128 14.50 -6.02 -17.77
C LEU A 128 14.84 -4.93 -16.75
N PHE A 129 15.22 -5.34 -15.53
CA PHE A 129 15.56 -4.47 -14.42
C PHE A 129 17.07 -4.28 -14.25
N LYS A 130 17.87 -4.70 -15.24
CA LYS A 130 19.32 -4.55 -15.24
C LYS A 130 19.76 -3.61 -16.37
N PRO A 131 20.83 -2.81 -16.15
CA PRO A 131 21.40 -2.00 -17.22
C PRO A 131 21.77 -2.87 -18.42
N THR A 132 21.42 -2.38 -19.61
CA THR A 132 21.80 -3.03 -20.86
C THR A 132 23.32 -2.89 -21.07
N PRO A 133 24.07 -3.99 -21.32
CA PRO A 133 25.50 -3.90 -21.59
C PRO A 133 25.81 -3.00 -22.79
N GLY A 134 26.91 -2.23 -22.72
CA GLY A 134 27.30 -1.27 -23.76
C GLY A 134 27.64 -1.89 -25.13
N SER A 135 27.91 -3.20 -25.18
CA SER A 135 28.01 -3.97 -26.41
C SER A 135 27.21 -5.26 -26.25
N MET A 136 26.14 -5.41 -27.04
CA MET A 136 25.38 -6.66 -27.14
C MET A 136 25.53 -7.20 -28.56
N SER A 137 25.57 -8.53 -28.69
CA SER A 137 25.40 -9.17 -30.00
C SER A 137 24.00 -8.92 -30.55
N LYS A 138 23.81 -9.15 -31.85
CA LYS A 138 22.47 -9.03 -32.46
C LYS A 138 21.49 -10.04 -31.85
N GLU A 139 21.98 -11.23 -31.51
CA GLU A 139 21.22 -12.30 -30.88
C GLU A 139 20.78 -11.92 -29.47
N GLU A 140 21.68 -11.34 -28.65
CA GLU A 140 21.36 -10.86 -27.31
C GLU A 140 20.33 -9.73 -27.34
N ALA A 141 20.47 -8.79 -28.29
CA ALA A 141 19.52 -7.69 -28.46
C ALA A 141 18.14 -8.18 -28.87
N ALA A 142 18.06 -9.16 -29.79
CA ALA A 142 16.81 -9.79 -30.19
C ALA A 142 16.16 -10.57 -29.03
N ALA A 143 16.94 -11.29 -28.22
CA ALA A 143 16.44 -11.99 -27.04
C ALA A 143 15.88 -11.02 -25.99
N LEU A 144 16.58 -9.91 -25.71
CA LEU A 144 16.08 -8.88 -24.79
C LEU A 144 14.80 -8.23 -25.33
N GLN A 145 14.71 -7.99 -26.64
CA GLN A 145 13.49 -7.46 -27.24
C GLN A 145 12.32 -8.44 -27.12
N ALA A 146 12.55 -9.75 -27.33
CA ALA A 146 11.51 -10.76 -27.15
C ALA A 146 10.98 -10.80 -25.71
N VAL A 147 11.85 -10.64 -24.71
CA VAL A 147 11.44 -10.54 -23.29
C VAL A 147 10.62 -9.27 -23.05
N LYS A 148 10.98 -8.13 -23.66
CA LYS A 148 10.19 -6.89 -23.57
C LYS A 148 8.81 -7.05 -24.20
N ASP A 149 8.73 -7.72 -25.35
CA ASP A 149 7.47 -7.96 -26.06
C ASP A 149 6.56 -8.91 -25.26
N GLN A 150 7.14 -9.86 -24.53
CA GLN A 150 6.42 -10.75 -23.62
C GLN A 150 5.87 -10.03 -22.38
N HIS A 151 6.54 -8.99 -21.89
CA HIS A 151 6.15 -8.27 -20.67
C HIS A 151 5.66 -6.87 -21.02
N SER A 152 4.54 -6.82 -21.75
CA SER A 152 4.14 -5.62 -22.46
C SER A 152 3.30 -4.66 -21.61
N LEU A 153 2.74 -5.09 -20.48
CA LEU A 153 1.80 -4.27 -19.68
C LEU A 153 2.45 -3.30 -18.69
N PHE A 154 3.78 -3.31 -18.54
CA PHE A 154 4.48 -2.38 -17.64
C PHE A 154 5.78 -1.87 -18.26
N THR A 155 6.33 -0.80 -17.67
CA THR A 155 7.66 -0.28 -18.02
C THR A 155 8.62 -0.54 -16.86
N PRO A 156 9.67 -1.36 -17.03
CA PRO A 156 10.66 -1.59 -15.97
C PRO A 156 11.51 -0.33 -15.74
N SER A 157 11.73 0.02 -14.47
CA SER A 157 12.67 1.08 -14.10
C SER A 157 14.04 0.52 -13.74
N LEU A 158 15.09 1.22 -14.16
CA LEU A 158 16.47 1.01 -13.68
C LEU A 158 16.83 1.92 -12.49
N LYS A 159 15.99 2.92 -12.20
CA LYS A 159 16.12 3.81 -11.05
C LYS A 159 15.37 3.22 -9.85
N PRO A 160 15.88 3.42 -8.61
CA PRO A 160 15.15 3.09 -7.40
C PRO A 160 13.79 3.79 -7.31
N ALA A 161 12.83 3.14 -6.67
CA ALA A 161 11.44 3.59 -6.66
C ALA A 161 11.25 5.02 -6.09
N HIS A 162 11.97 5.38 -5.02
CA HIS A 162 11.92 6.72 -4.45
C HIS A 162 12.41 7.82 -5.42
N GLU A 163 13.32 7.52 -6.35
CA GLU A 163 13.77 8.49 -7.36
C GLU A 163 12.74 8.66 -8.48
N VAL A 164 12.19 7.55 -8.98
CA VAL A 164 11.13 7.57 -9.99
C VAL A 164 9.90 8.32 -9.46
N MET A 165 9.56 8.12 -8.19
CA MET A 165 8.47 8.83 -7.52
C MET A 165 8.70 10.36 -7.56
N LEU A 166 9.90 10.83 -7.21
CA LEU A 166 10.23 12.26 -7.27
C LEU A 166 10.24 12.80 -8.70
N ASP A 167 10.73 12.02 -9.67
CA ASP A 167 10.71 12.40 -11.08
C ASP A 167 9.26 12.58 -11.57
N LEU A 168 8.37 11.63 -11.28
CA LEU A 168 6.95 11.72 -11.63
C LEU A 168 6.24 12.90 -10.96
N LEU A 169 6.54 13.17 -9.68
CA LEU A 169 5.98 14.34 -8.97
C LEU A 169 6.49 15.66 -9.57
N ARG A 170 7.71 15.70 -10.09
CA ARG A 170 8.28 16.88 -10.76
C ARG A 170 7.68 17.10 -12.16
N GLU A 171 7.43 16.02 -12.89
CA GLU A 171 6.88 16.03 -14.24
C GLU A 171 5.37 16.32 -14.29
N ASN A 172 4.66 16.10 -13.19
CA ASN A 172 3.23 16.39 -13.09
C ASN A 172 2.97 17.70 -12.34
N GLU A 173 1.86 18.35 -12.66
CA GLU A 173 1.41 19.55 -11.94
C GLU A 173 1.24 19.25 -10.44
N PRO A 174 1.60 20.19 -9.55
CA PRO A 174 1.34 20.04 -8.12
C PRO A 174 -0.13 19.73 -7.85
N ASP A 175 -0.40 19.00 -6.78
CA ASP A 175 -1.75 18.64 -6.33
C ASP A 175 -2.56 17.76 -7.29
N THR A 176 -1.91 17.09 -8.24
CA THR A 176 -2.60 16.20 -9.20
C THR A 176 -2.35 14.70 -9.00
N VAL A 177 -1.23 14.31 -8.39
CA VAL A 177 -0.87 12.89 -8.18
C VAL A 177 -1.21 12.46 -6.75
N THR A 178 -1.93 11.36 -6.60
CA THR A 178 -2.18 10.72 -5.29
C THR A 178 -1.25 9.52 -5.11
N ILE A 179 -0.60 9.41 -3.96
CA ILE A 179 0.16 8.19 -3.64
C ILE A 179 -0.74 7.29 -2.78
N VAL A 180 -0.95 6.06 -3.21
CA VAL A 180 -1.65 5.01 -2.47
C VAL A 180 -0.59 4.06 -1.92
N ALA A 181 -0.24 4.23 -0.65
CA ALA A 181 0.76 3.43 0.04
C ALA A 181 0.07 2.33 0.84
N VAL A 182 0.29 1.09 0.42
CA VAL A 182 -0.30 -0.13 1.00
C VAL A 182 0.74 -1.07 1.60
N GLY A 183 2.02 -0.68 1.55
CA GLY A 183 3.11 -1.31 2.30
C GLY A 183 3.82 -0.38 3.28
N PRO A 184 4.96 -0.81 3.85
CA PRO A 184 5.79 0.04 4.72
C PRO A 184 6.21 1.34 4.04
N LEU A 185 6.15 2.46 4.77
CA LEU A 185 6.33 3.81 4.21
C LEU A 185 7.79 4.19 3.88
N THR A 186 8.69 3.21 3.80
CA THR A 186 10.14 3.41 3.67
C THR A 186 10.51 4.14 2.38
N ASN A 187 9.93 3.74 1.23
CA ASN A 187 10.17 4.43 -0.04
C ASN A 187 9.75 5.90 0.01
N LEU A 188 8.59 6.19 0.59
CA LEU A 188 8.09 7.55 0.76
C LEU A 188 9.00 8.34 1.68
N ALA A 189 9.44 7.76 2.80
CA ALA A 189 10.33 8.43 3.75
C ALA A 189 11.68 8.78 3.13
N ILE A 190 12.25 7.89 2.30
CA ILE A 190 13.48 8.14 1.54
C ILE A 190 13.24 9.26 0.51
N ALA A 191 12.16 9.20 -0.28
CA ALA A 191 11.82 10.22 -1.27
C ALA A 191 11.67 11.61 -0.60
N ALA A 192 10.89 11.66 0.47
CA ALA A 192 10.63 12.87 1.22
C ALA A 192 11.89 13.43 1.89
N ALA A 193 12.80 12.59 2.39
CA ALA A 193 14.05 13.06 2.97
C ALA A 193 15.02 13.60 1.90
N LYS A 194 15.01 13.01 0.70
CA LYS A 194 15.87 13.40 -0.41
C LYS A 194 15.46 14.76 -1.01
N ASP A 195 14.18 14.97 -1.25
CA ASP A 195 13.64 16.21 -1.80
C ASP A 195 12.24 16.50 -1.22
N PRO A 196 12.16 17.11 -0.02
CA PRO A 196 10.90 17.37 0.65
C PRO A 196 9.94 18.23 -0.16
N GLU A 197 10.44 19.23 -0.88
CA GLU A 197 9.60 20.14 -1.68
C GLU A 197 8.99 19.43 -2.88
N THR A 198 9.78 18.65 -3.62
CA THR A 198 9.22 17.86 -4.72
C THR A 198 8.25 16.80 -4.20
N PHE A 199 8.55 16.13 -3.09
CA PHE A 199 7.64 15.16 -2.49
C PHE A 199 6.30 15.80 -2.10
N LEU A 200 6.34 16.99 -1.50
CA LEU A 200 5.15 17.72 -1.09
C LEU A 200 4.26 18.12 -2.28
N ARG A 201 4.73 18.12 -3.54
CA ARG A 201 3.85 18.36 -4.70
C ARG A 201 2.71 17.34 -4.84
N VAL A 202 2.77 16.19 -4.14
CA VAL A 202 1.68 15.22 -4.07
C VAL A 202 0.37 15.87 -3.63
N LYS A 203 -0.75 15.45 -4.23
CA LYS A 203 -2.11 15.86 -3.85
C LYS A 203 -2.44 15.40 -2.43
N GLU A 204 -2.32 14.09 -2.22
CA GLU A 204 -2.51 13.44 -0.94
C GLU A 204 -1.79 12.08 -0.93
N VAL A 205 -1.46 11.61 0.27
CA VAL A 205 -0.98 10.24 0.50
C VAL A 205 -2.08 9.47 1.22
N VAL A 206 -2.57 8.42 0.58
CA VAL A 206 -3.55 7.48 1.13
C VAL A 206 -2.77 6.29 1.67
N VAL A 207 -2.84 6.06 2.98
CA VAL A 207 -2.02 5.04 3.67
C VAL A 207 -2.94 3.95 4.20
N MET A 208 -2.73 2.70 3.79
CA MET A 208 -3.20 1.54 4.56
C MET A 208 -2.22 1.31 5.69
N GLY A 209 -2.68 1.44 6.92
CA GLY A 209 -1.85 1.12 8.07
C GLY A 209 -2.35 1.71 9.38
N GLY A 210 -1.76 1.22 10.45
CA GLY A 210 -2.03 1.66 11.81
C GLY A 210 -3.38 1.20 12.37
N ALA A 211 -3.57 1.49 13.65
CA ALA A 211 -4.82 1.33 14.36
C ALA A 211 -4.93 2.48 15.37
N VAL A 212 -5.98 3.30 15.25
CA VAL A 212 -6.08 4.59 15.95
C VAL A 212 -6.77 4.46 17.29
N ASP A 213 -8.01 3.96 17.31
CA ASP A 213 -8.81 3.89 18.53
C ASP A 213 -8.93 2.47 19.04
N ALA A 214 -9.15 1.49 18.18
CA ALA A 214 -9.37 0.06 18.39
C ALA A 214 -9.28 -0.47 19.85
N PRO A 215 -10.10 0.02 20.81
CA PRO A 215 -9.86 -0.25 22.21
C PRO A 215 -10.31 -1.67 22.53
N GLY A 216 -9.53 -2.38 23.34
CA GLY A 216 -9.90 -3.71 23.88
C GLY A 216 -9.75 -4.90 22.93
N ASN A 217 -9.59 -4.68 21.62
CA ASN A 217 -9.45 -5.76 20.64
C ASN A 217 -8.15 -5.69 19.82
N LEU A 218 -7.33 -4.63 19.94
CA LEU A 218 -6.01 -4.51 19.31
C LEU A 218 -5.15 -5.79 19.46
N ASN A 219 -5.12 -6.35 20.68
CA ASN A 219 -4.39 -7.57 21.00
C ASN A 219 -4.87 -8.83 20.25
N ALA A 220 -6.09 -8.80 19.68
CA ALA A 220 -6.67 -9.87 18.87
C ALA A 220 -6.67 -9.56 17.36
N ARG A 221 -6.28 -8.34 16.97
CA ARG A 221 -6.45 -7.77 15.62
C ARG A 221 -5.16 -7.64 14.84
N ASN A 222 -4.05 -7.45 15.54
CA ASN A 222 -2.75 -7.27 14.92
C ASN A 222 -2.02 -8.61 14.79
N GLN A 223 -1.46 -8.83 13.60
CA GLN A 223 -0.82 -10.07 13.21
C GLN A 223 0.56 -10.27 13.86
N MET A 224 1.23 -9.18 14.25
CA MET A 224 2.64 -9.21 14.67
C MET A 224 2.87 -8.76 16.12
N THR A 225 2.18 -7.72 16.58
CA THR A 225 2.27 -7.24 17.98
C THR A 225 0.90 -6.87 18.49
N PRO A 226 0.63 -6.85 19.80
CA PRO A 226 -0.71 -6.55 20.30
C PRO A 226 -1.21 -5.13 19.95
N GLY A 227 -0.34 -4.17 19.65
CA GLY A 227 -0.73 -2.76 19.48
C GLY A 227 -0.40 -2.13 18.12
N ALA A 228 0.54 -2.69 17.36
CA ALA A 228 0.97 -2.12 16.08
C ALA A 228 0.49 -2.96 14.90
N GLU A 229 -0.11 -2.26 13.94
CA GLU A 229 -0.44 -2.79 12.61
C GLU A 229 0.85 -3.05 11.81
N PHE A 230 0.80 -4.03 10.91
CA PHE A 230 1.97 -4.59 10.22
C PHE A 230 2.81 -3.56 9.47
N ASN A 231 2.24 -2.78 8.54
CA ASN A 231 2.98 -1.80 7.73
C ASN A 231 3.65 -0.74 8.59
N THR A 232 2.93 -0.26 9.62
CA THR A 232 3.46 0.72 10.57
C THR A 232 4.56 0.12 11.45
N TYR A 233 4.43 -1.15 11.83
CA TYR A 233 5.41 -1.85 12.64
C TYR A 233 6.68 -2.23 11.86
N ALA A 234 6.54 -2.57 10.59
CA ALA A 234 7.62 -2.95 9.69
C ALA A 234 8.63 -1.82 9.50
N ASP A 235 8.16 -0.56 9.43
CA ASP A 235 9.02 0.63 9.49
C ASP A 235 8.33 1.77 10.25
N SER A 236 8.50 1.74 11.57
CA SER A 236 7.88 2.70 12.47
C SER A 236 8.51 4.09 12.35
N ILE A 237 9.80 4.14 12.04
CA ILE A 237 10.53 5.38 11.80
C ILE A 237 10.05 6.04 10.51
N ALA A 238 9.93 5.31 9.40
CA ALA A 238 9.41 5.85 8.14
C ALA A 238 7.99 6.39 8.33
N SER A 239 7.14 5.65 9.03
CA SER A 239 5.77 6.07 9.33
C SER A 239 5.72 7.36 10.14
N ALA A 240 6.53 7.45 11.21
CA ALA A 240 6.64 8.66 12.04
C ALA A 240 7.10 9.88 11.20
N ARG A 241 8.09 9.68 10.32
CA ARG A 241 8.61 10.75 9.45
C ARG A 241 7.56 11.26 8.46
N ILE A 242 6.83 10.36 7.79
CA ILE A 242 5.76 10.77 6.88
C ILE A 242 4.63 11.48 7.62
N PHE A 243 4.25 10.99 8.80
CA PHE A 243 3.23 11.67 9.62
C PHE A 243 3.69 13.05 10.07
N ALA A 244 4.99 13.24 10.35
CA ALA A 244 5.56 14.53 10.72
C ALA A 244 5.36 15.61 9.63
N LEU A 245 5.37 15.26 8.34
CA LEU A 245 5.14 16.22 7.25
C LEU A 245 3.70 16.77 7.22
N THR A 246 2.76 16.15 7.93
CA THR A 246 1.42 16.70 8.11
C THR A 246 1.37 17.82 9.16
N SER A 247 2.41 17.97 9.97
CA SER A 247 2.54 19.03 10.98
C SER A 247 2.91 20.37 10.33
N GLN A 248 2.48 21.47 10.95
CA GLN A 248 2.97 22.81 10.58
C GLN A 248 4.46 22.95 10.91
N ASN A 249 4.97 22.14 11.83
CA ASN A 249 6.36 22.16 12.29
C ASN A 249 6.87 20.71 12.37
N PRO A 250 7.24 20.09 11.23
CA PRO A 250 7.56 18.66 11.18
C PRO A 250 8.65 18.22 12.16
N HIS A 251 9.68 19.05 12.37
CA HIS A 251 10.76 18.76 13.32
C HIS A 251 10.29 18.47 14.76
N LEU A 252 9.13 19.00 15.18
CA LEU A 252 8.59 18.79 16.53
C LEU A 252 7.93 17.43 16.74
N THR A 253 7.67 16.70 15.66
CA THR A 253 7.03 15.37 15.67
C THR A 253 7.89 14.30 14.99
N MET A 254 9.12 14.65 14.61
CA MET A 254 10.09 13.69 14.09
C MET A 254 10.42 12.63 15.16
N PRO A 255 10.62 11.36 14.76
CA PRO A 255 11.04 10.33 15.70
C PRO A 255 12.43 10.65 16.26
N PRO A 256 12.72 10.24 17.51
CA PRO A 256 14.04 10.43 18.10
C PRO A 256 15.11 9.66 17.31
N THR A 257 16.33 10.21 17.25
CA THR A 257 17.49 9.49 16.71
C THR A 257 17.86 8.37 17.68
N LEU A 258 17.66 7.12 17.26
CA LEU A 258 18.06 5.95 18.06
C LEU A 258 19.58 5.83 18.06
N ALA A 259 20.23 6.25 19.16
CA ALA A 259 21.69 6.36 19.30
C ALA A 259 22.45 5.03 19.06
N GLU A 260 21.77 3.88 19.16
CA GLU A 260 22.39 2.55 19.03
C GLU A 260 22.22 1.93 17.63
N ASN A 261 21.35 2.48 16.77
CA ASN A 261 21.14 1.97 15.41
C ASN A 261 22.04 2.73 14.42
N LYS A 262 23.10 2.04 13.96
CA LYS A 262 24.06 2.52 12.95
C LYS A 262 23.55 2.47 11.51
N LYS A 263 22.31 2.01 11.26
CA LYS A 263 21.70 2.08 9.93
C LYS A 263 21.48 3.55 9.54
N GLU A 264 21.62 3.86 8.25
CA GLU A 264 21.63 5.22 7.71
C GLU A 264 20.46 6.06 8.23
N GLN A 265 20.75 7.05 9.07
CA GLN A 265 19.74 7.97 9.56
C GLN A 265 19.48 9.02 8.49
N LEU A 266 18.28 8.99 7.91
CA LEU A 266 17.83 10.02 6.97
C LEU A 266 17.86 11.41 7.65
N PRO A 267 18.34 12.46 6.95
CA PRO A 267 18.47 13.80 7.53
C PRO A 267 17.11 14.34 8.02
N PRO A 268 17.07 15.19 9.05
CA PRO A 268 15.83 15.83 9.47
C PRO A 268 15.27 16.71 8.35
N TYR A 269 13.95 16.91 8.34
CA TYR A 269 13.34 17.85 7.40
C TYR A 269 13.80 19.29 7.68
N PRO A 270 13.86 20.16 6.65
CA PRO A 270 14.10 21.58 6.84
C PRO A 270 13.09 22.20 7.82
N SER A 271 13.45 23.36 8.40
CA SER A 271 12.49 24.13 9.19
C SER A 271 11.23 24.43 8.38
N SER A 272 10.06 24.41 9.02
CA SER A 272 8.75 24.59 8.38
C SER A 272 8.61 25.87 7.57
N THR A 273 9.33 26.94 7.96
CA THR A 273 9.43 28.20 7.22
C THR A 273 10.02 28.06 5.81
N LYS A 274 10.57 26.88 5.46
CA LYS A 274 11.13 26.55 4.15
C LYS A 274 10.30 25.57 3.35
N LEU A 275 9.21 25.02 3.91
CA LEU A 275 8.35 24.07 3.20
C LEU A 275 7.14 24.78 2.59
N SER A 276 6.80 24.46 1.33
CA SER A 276 5.73 25.15 0.60
C SER A 276 4.32 24.82 1.10
N LYS A 277 4.10 23.62 1.65
CA LYS A 277 2.83 23.23 2.28
C LYS A 277 3.00 22.03 3.22
N GLN A 278 1.92 21.69 3.94
CA GLN A 278 1.82 20.46 4.72
C GLN A 278 1.37 19.29 3.82
N LEU A 279 1.80 18.08 4.18
CA LEU A 279 1.30 16.87 3.56
C LEU A 279 -0.17 16.64 3.93
N VAL A 280 -1.01 16.36 2.94
CA VAL A 280 -2.36 15.82 3.17
C VAL A 280 -2.24 14.29 3.24
N LEU A 281 -2.49 13.73 4.43
CA LEU A 281 -2.44 12.28 4.64
C LEU A 281 -3.82 11.75 5.04
N LYS A 282 -4.27 10.74 4.30
CA LYS A 282 -5.50 9.98 4.59
C LYS A 282 -5.15 8.56 5.04
N LEU A 283 -5.34 8.31 6.32
CA LEU A 283 -5.06 7.01 6.93
C LEU A 283 -6.28 6.09 6.83
N PHE A 284 -6.06 4.84 6.45
CA PHE A 284 -7.05 3.76 6.44
C PHE A 284 -6.61 2.71 7.47
N PRO A 285 -6.93 2.94 8.76
CA PRO A 285 -6.47 2.06 9.83
C PRO A 285 -7.33 0.80 9.94
N LEU A 286 -6.85 -0.17 10.73
CA LEU A 286 -7.57 -1.41 11.04
C LEU A 286 -8.97 -1.15 11.62
N ASP A 287 -9.16 -0.04 12.34
CA ASP A 287 -10.47 0.40 12.84
C ASP A 287 -11.56 0.39 11.77
N THR A 288 -11.19 0.67 10.52
CA THR A 288 -12.11 0.71 9.38
C THR A 288 -11.92 -0.48 8.45
N THR A 289 -10.67 -0.82 8.12
CA THR A 289 -10.38 -1.83 7.10
C THR A 289 -10.79 -3.25 7.52
N GLU A 290 -10.67 -3.60 8.81
CA GLU A 290 -10.97 -4.96 9.32
C GLU A 290 -12.42 -5.38 9.06
N SER A 291 -13.35 -4.42 9.06
CA SER A 291 -14.76 -4.70 8.80
C SER A 291 -15.04 -5.13 7.37
N HIS A 292 -14.16 -4.79 6.42
CA HIS A 292 -14.32 -5.09 5.00
C HIS A 292 -13.75 -6.45 4.70
N MET A 293 -14.60 -7.45 4.49
CA MET A 293 -14.18 -8.83 4.27
C MET A 293 -14.71 -9.34 2.93
N LEU A 294 -13.87 -10.09 2.21
CA LEU A 294 -14.28 -10.98 1.13
C LEU A 294 -14.59 -12.37 1.74
N PRO A 295 -15.86 -12.78 1.83
CA PRO A 295 -16.19 -14.10 2.36
C PRO A 295 -15.76 -15.19 1.38
N LYS A 296 -15.21 -16.30 1.92
CA LYS A 296 -14.79 -17.47 1.13
C LYS A 296 -15.91 -17.99 0.23
N THR A 297 -17.11 -18.17 0.80
CA THR A 297 -18.28 -18.68 0.06
C THR A 297 -18.68 -17.75 -1.07
N MET A 298 -18.65 -16.44 -0.83
CA MET A 298 -18.95 -15.45 -1.87
C MET A 298 -17.96 -15.54 -3.04
N PHE A 299 -16.66 -15.67 -2.74
CA PHE A 299 -15.63 -15.84 -3.77
C PHE A 299 -15.82 -17.16 -4.54
N GLU A 300 -15.97 -18.29 -3.82
CA GLU A 300 -16.15 -19.63 -4.41
C GLU A 300 -17.40 -19.72 -5.30
N ASP A 301 -18.50 -19.08 -4.90
CA ASP A 301 -19.71 -19.02 -5.70
C ASP A 301 -19.55 -18.11 -6.92
N TYR A 302 -18.79 -17.02 -6.79
CA TYR A 302 -18.56 -16.08 -7.88
C TYR A 302 -17.74 -16.70 -9.01
N ILE A 303 -16.65 -17.40 -8.70
CA ILE A 303 -15.78 -18.02 -9.72
C ILE A 303 -16.46 -19.19 -10.47
N LYS A 304 -17.53 -19.76 -9.90
CA LYS A 304 -18.35 -20.81 -10.56
C LYS A 304 -19.39 -20.26 -11.53
N ARG A 305 -19.60 -18.93 -11.59
CA ARG A 305 -20.57 -18.32 -12.51
C ARG A 305 -20.20 -18.66 -13.95
N LYS A 306 -21.20 -18.90 -14.79
CA LYS A 306 -21.00 -19.32 -16.19
C LYS A 306 -20.10 -18.39 -17.00
N ASN A 307 -20.13 -17.09 -16.74
CA ASN A 307 -19.30 -16.10 -17.44
C ASN A 307 -17.88 -15.97 -16.87
N VAL A 308 -17.57 -16.58 -15.73
CA VAL A 308 -16.25 -16.52 -15.05
C VAL A 308 -15.55 -17.88 -15.04
N ALA A 309 -16.30 -18.98 -15.04
CA ALA A 309 -15.74 -20.33 -15.04
C ALA A 309 -14.76 -20.53 -16.21
N GLY A 310 -13.54 -20.99 -15.91
CA GLY A 310 -12.44 -21.13 -16.87
C GLY A 310 -11.60 -19.86 -17.08
N SER A 311 -11.88 -18.76 -16.36
CA SER A 311 -11.04 -17.56 -16.34
C SER A 311 -9.66 -17.89 -15.77
N PRO A 312 -8.55 -17.64 -16.51
CA PRO A 312 -7.20 -17.83 -16.01
C PRO A 312 -6.92 -17.03 -14.74
N LEU A 313 -7.49 -15.81 -14.63
CA LEU A 313 -7.33 -14.98 -13.44
C LEU A 313 -8.13 -15.53 -12.26
N ALA A 314 -9.36 -16.01 -12.47
CA ALA A 314 -10.15 -16.63 -11.41
C ALA A 314 -9.48 -17.91 -10.88
N GLU A 315 -8.92 -18.73 -11.77
CA GLU A 315 -8.18 -19.93 -11.40
C GLU A 315 -6.91 -19.61 -10.59
N TRP A 316 -6.11 -18.64 -11.06
CA TRP A 316 -4.91 -18.22 -10.34
C TRP A 316 -5.20 -17.59 -8.98
N THR A 317 -6.18 -16.68 -8.92
CA THR A 317 -6.60 -16.06 -7.65
C THR A 317 -7.15 -17.08 -6.67
N ALA A 318 -7.89 -18.09 -7.13
CA ALA A 318 -8.40 -19.15 -6.28
C ALA A 318 -7.30 -19.97 -5.59
N LEU A 319 -6.13 -20.14 -6.23
CA LEU A 319 -5.03 -20.92 -5.65
C LEU A 319 -4.53 -20.28 -4.35
N PHE A 320 -4.15 -19.00 -4.39
CA PHE A 320 -3.61 -18.33 -3.21
C PHE A 320 -4.72 -17.94 -2.22
N LEU A 321 -5.90 -17.51 -2.69
CA LEU A 321 -6.99 -17.13 -1.77
C LEU A 321 -7.50 -18.30 -0.95
N ASN A 322 -7.60 -19.51 -1.51
CA ASN A 322 -8.05 -20.67 -0.76
C ASN A 322 -7.06 -21.05 0.35
N ILE A 323 -5.75 -20.94 0.10
CA ILE A 323 -4.71 -21.15 1.11
C ILE A 323 -4.87 -20.09 2.22
N THR A 324 -5.04 -18.82 1.85
CA THR A 324 -5.21 -17.73 2.82
C THR A 324 -6.49 -17.88 3.64
N PHE A 325 -7.62 -18.27 3.04
CA PHE A 325 -8.86 -18.53 3.78
C PHE A 325 -8.70 -19.63 4.82
N GLN A 326 -8.03 -20.73 4.46
CA GLN A 326 -7.74 -21.83 5.40
C GLN A 326 -6.84 -21.35 6.53
N LYS A 327 -5.82 -20.57 6.21
CA LYS A 327 -4.86 -20.03 7.17
C LYS A 327 -5.51 -19.05 8.15
N ASN A 328 -6.30 -18.10 7.65
CA ASN A 328 -7.07 -17.19 8.50
C ASN A 328 -8.00 -17.95 9.46
N ALA A 329 -8.62 -19.05 9.00
CA ALA A 329 -9.44 -19.89 9.87
C ALA A 329 -8.64 -20.57 10.99
N THR A 330 -7.38 -20.95 10.74
CA THR A 330 -6.50 -21.53 11.77
C THR A 330 -5.97 -20.52 12.78
N LEU A 331 -5.76 -19.26 12.37
CA LEU A 331 -5.17 -18.22 13.22
C LEU A 331 -6.20 -17.56 14.14
N ASN A 332 -7.48 -17.59 13.75
CA ASN A 332 -8.57 -16.99 14.52
C ASN A 332 -9.63 -18.01 14.93
N PRO A 333 -9.28 -19.07 15.70
CA PRO A 333 -10.23 -20.13 16.05
C PRO A 333 -11.42 -19.63 16.92
N GLN A 334 -11.27 -18.45 17.53
CA GLN A 334 -12.28 -17.79 18.37
C GLN A 334 -13.21 -16.81 17.61
N GLN A 335 -12.95 -16.50 16.33
CA GLN A 335 -13.85 -15.67 15.50
C GLN A 335 -15.06 -16.49 15.00
N GLN A 336 -15.81 -17.04 15.96
CA GLN A 336 -17.11 -17.68 15.76
C GLN A 336 -18.20 -16.67 16.07
N VAL A 337 -18.96 -16.27 15.06
CA VAL A 337 -20.28 -15.65 15.26
C VAL A 337 -21.29 -16.71 14.84
N ASP A 338 -22.22 -17.07 15.74
CA ASP A 338 -23.27 -18.07 15.48
C ASP A 338 -22.77 -19.44 14.99
N SER A 339 -21.65 -19.92 15.56
CA SER A 339 -21.12 -21.28 15.31
C SER A 339 -20.67 -21.56 13.85
N VAL A 340 -20.59 -20.55 13.00
CA VAL A 340 -20.03 -20.64 11.64
C VAL A 340 -18.72 -19.86 11.61
N PRO A 341 -17.58 -20.46 11.22
CA PRO A 341 -16.34 -19.71 11.06
C PRO A 341 -16.55 -18.61 10.01
N LYS A 342 -16.25 -17.34 10.33
CA LYS A 342 -16.12 -16.30 9.30
C LYS A 342 -14.88 -16.58 8.46
N MET A 343 -14.99 -17.51 7.52
CA MET A 343 -13.92 -17.77 6.55
C MET A 343 -13.92 -16.65 5.50
N GLY A 344 -12.85 -15.89 5.45
CA GLY A 344 -12.70 -14.80 4.51
C GLY A 344 -11.34 -14.13 4.60
N LEU A 345 -11.18 -13.10 3.79
CA LEU A 345 -9.99 -12.26 3.74
C LEU A 345 -10.43 -10.81 4.00
N GLN A 346 -9.81 -10.16 4.97
CA GLN A 346 -9.97 -8.73 5.17
C GLN A 346 -9.34 -7.98 3.98
N LEU A 347 -10.06 -7.00 3.45
CA LEU A 347 -9.70 -6.24 2.26
C LEU A 347 -9.04 -4.93 2.67
N HIS A 348 -7.88 -5.04 3.31
CA HIS A 348 -7.12 -3.91 3.84
C HIS A 348 -6.68 -2.94 2.74
N ASP A 349 -5.77 -3.41 1.88
CA ASP A 349 -5.21 -2.60 0.80
C ASP A 349 -6.22 -2.21 -0.26
N PRO A 350 -7.12 -3.11 -0.72
CA PRO A 350 -8.11 -2.75 -1.73
C PRO A 350 -8.99 -1.57 -1.31
N LEU A 351 -9.25 -1.37 -0.01
CA LEU A 351 -10.10 -0.28 0.46
C LEU A 351 -9.52 1.10 0.12
N THR A 352 -8.19 1.24 0.14
CA THR A 352 -7.51 2.48 -0.26
C THR A 352 -7.65 2.77 -1.75
N VAL A 353 -7.58 1.72 -2.58
CA VAL A 353 -7.81 1.80 -4.03
C VAL A 353 -9.28 2.13 -4.32
N TRP A 354 -10.23 1.61 -3.54
CA TRP A 354 -11.63 1.98 -3.68
C TRP A 354 -11.87 3.46 -3.37
N TYR A 355 -11.18 4.01 -2.37
CA TYR A 355 -11.16 5.44 -2.13
C TYR A 355 -10.56 6.20 -3.33
N ALA A 356 -9.43 5.76 -3.89
CA ALA A 356 -8.81 6.40 -5.06
C ALA A 356 -9.72 6.36 -6.33
N LEU A 357 -10.55 5.34 -6.47
CA LEU A 357 -11.57 5.23 -7.53
C LEU A 357 -12.71 6.23 -7.34
N CYS A 358 -13.14 6.49 -6.10
CA CYS A 358 -14.30 7.34 -5.81
C CYS A 358 -14.06 8.33 -4.65
N PRO A 359 -13.03 9.20 -4.73
CA PRO A 359 -12.62 10.02 -3.59
C PRO A 359 -13.65 11.10 -3.24
N ALA A 360 -14.50 11.48 -4.20
CA ALA A 360 -15.58 12.45 -4.02
C ALA A 360 -16.88 11.84 -3.46
N ASN A 361 -16.92 10.53 -3.18
CA ASN A 361 -18.10 9.90 -2.61
C ASN A 361 -18.35 10.43 -1.18
N ALA A 362 -19.46 11.14 -0.98
CA ALA A 362 -19.80 11.79 0.29
C ALA A 362 -20.01 10.82 1.46
N ALA A 363 -20.10 9.51 1.21
CA ALA A 363 -20.21 8.51 2.26
C ALA A 363 -18.88 8.23 2.97
N TRP A 364 -17.73 8.59 2.37
CA TRP A 364 -16.45 8.57 3.08
C TRP A 364 -16.46 9.59 4.22
N THR A 365 -16.14 9.15 5.43
CA THR A 365 -16.02 10.04 6.59
C THR A 365 -14.61 9.94 7.17
N PHE A 366 -13.99 11.10 7.39
CA PHE A 366 -12.66 11.20 7.97
C PHE A 366 -12.68 12.05 9.25
N LYS A 367 -11.81 11.71 10.18
CA LYS A 367 -11.55 12.47 11.41
C LYS A 367 -10.09 12.88 11.42
N THR A 368 -9.80 14.17 11.60
CA THR A 368 -8.41 14.66 11.65
C THR A 368 -7.96 14.85 13.08
N GLU A 369 -6.85 14.23 13.46
CA GLU A 369 -6.31 14.26 14.83
C GLU A 369 -4.77 14.38 14.84
N ASP A 370 -4.20 14.73 16.00
CA ASP A 370 -2.76 14.58 16.27
C ASP A 370 -2.48 13.09 16.54
N ILE A 371 -2.12 12.38 15.47
CA ILE A 371 -1.73 10.98 15.50
C ILE A 371 -0.21 10.90 15.36
N ARG A 372 0.45 10.24 16.31
CA ARG A 372 1.89 10.00 16.29
C ARG A 372 2.19 8.51 16.28
N VAL A 373 3.41 8.14 15.88
CA VAL A 373 3.86 6.75 15.86
C VAL A 373 4.87 6.58 16.99
N GLU A 374 4.66 5.59 17.86
CA GLU A 374 5.66 5.18 18.85
C GLU A 374 6.78 4.39 18.15
N THR A 375 8.04 4.75 18.35
CA THR A 375 9.17 4.18 17.60
C THR A 375 10.23 3.50 18.48
N SER A 376 10.06 3.51 19.80
CA SER A 376 11.08 3.09 20.76
C SER A 376 10.64 1.99 21.71
N GLY A 377 9.36 1.97 22.12
CA GLY A 377 8.88 1.03 23.14
C GLY A 377 8.96 -0.44 22.71
N GLN A 378 9.51 -1.30 23.58
CA GLN A 378 9.65 -2.75 23.31
C GLN A 378 8.33 -3.43 22.90
N TRP A 379 7.20 -3.02 23.49
CA TRP A 379 5.88 -3.62 23.26
C TRP A 379 4.93 -2.76 22.45
N THR A 380 5.30 -1.50 22.21
CA THR A 380 4.43 -0.47 21.64
C THR A 380 5.02 0.20 20.40
N ARG A 381 6.21 -0.21 19.94
CA ARG A 381 6.76 0.24 18.66
C ARG A 381 5.76 -0.03 17.55
N GLY A 382 5.56 0.96 16.67
CA GLY A 382 4.60 0.95 15.58
C GLY A 382 3.16 1.26 16.00
N CYS A 383 2.86 1.38 17.30
CA CYS A 383 1.53 1.79 17.74
C CYS A 383 1.27 3.24 17.32
N LEU A 384 0.04 3.51 16.89
CA LEU A 384 -0.43 4.88 16.77
C LEU A 384 -0.87 5.40 18.14
N VAL A 385 -0.47 6.62 18.47
CA VAL A 385 -0.70 7.25 19.77
C VAL A 385 -1.50 8.54 19.55
N VAL A 386 -2.59 8.66 20.31
CA VAL A 386 -3.45 9.85 20.35
C VAL A 386 -3.72 10.23 21.80
N ASP A 387 -3.67 11.53 22.13
CA ASP A 387 -4.00 12.00 23.48
C ASP A 387 -5.51 11.91 23.75
N ARG A 388 -5.92 10.89 24.50
CA ARG A 388 -7.31 10.64 24.91
C ARG A 388 -7.67 11.22 26.28
N ARG A 389 -6.82 12.01 26.93
CA ARG A 389 -7.06 12.55 28.30
C ARG A 389 -8.16 13.63 28.38
N GLY A 390 -8.82 13.97 27.27
CA GLY A 390 -9.98 14.87 27.24
C GLY A 390 -9.69 16.35 27.51
N ARG A 391 -8.41 16.76 27.49
CA ARG A 391 -8.02 18.15 27.77
C ARG A 391 -8.11 19.00 26.49
N PRO A 392 -8.55 20.27 26.56
CA PRO A 392 -8.61 21.14 25.39
C PRO A 392 -7.23 21.38 24.77
N VAL A 393 -7.18 21.34 23.44
CA VAL A 393 -6.06 21.79 22.60
C VAL A 393 -6.22 23.29 22.35
N LYS A 394 -5.16 24.07 22.50
CA LYS A 394 -5.13 25.53 22.29
C LYS A 394 -3.85 25.92 21.55
N ALA A 395 -3.82 27.07 20.90
CA ALA A 395 -2.54 27.62 20.44
C ALA A 395 -1.70 27.96 21.68
N GLY A 396 -0.45 27.49 21.71
CA GLY A 396 0.48 27.86 22.78
C GLY A 396 0.89 29.33 22.72
N GLU A 397 1.43 29.83 23.82
CA GLU A 397 1.99 31.19 23.93
C GLU A 397 3.51 31.17 23.63
N GLY A 398 4.07 32.26 23.11
CA GLY A 398 5.51 32.38 22.81
C GLY A 398 5.97 31.85 21.44
N PRO A 399 7.24 32.11 21.05
CA PRO A 399 7.81 31.67 19.78
C PRO A 399 7.95 30.14 19.71
N ILE A 400 7.82 29.58 18.50
CA ILE A 400 8.04 28.16 18.23
C ILE A 400 9.54 27.97 17.96
N GLY A 401 10.29 27.47 18.95
CA GLY A 401 11.70 27.12 18.81
C GLY A 401 12.64 27.98 19.67
N GLU A 402 13.18 27.33 20.71
CA GLU A 402 14.47 27.57 21.42
C GLU A 402 14.48 26.94 22.84
N GLU A 403 13.38 26.31 23.28
CA GLU A 403 13.36 25.41 24.44
C GLU A 403 12.97 23.99 23.97
N GLU A 404 13.95 23.23 23.48
CA GLU A 404 13.76 21.86 23.02
C GLU A 404 13.74 20.89 24.21
N GLU A 405 12.59 20.29 24.52
CA GLU A 405 12.59 18.89 24.96
C GLU A 405 11.53 18.10 24.19
N VAL A 406 12.01 17.27 23.25
CA VAL A 406 11.24 16.20 22.61
C VAL A 406 11.87 14.88 23.02
N MET A 407 11.36 14.32 24.12
CA MET A 407 11.31 12.87 24.29
C MET A 407 10.08 12.57 25.15
N GLY A 408 9.00 12.07 24.54
CA GLY A 408 7.70 11.82 25.18
C GLY A 408 6.72 13.02 25.25
N ASP A 409 7.18 14.23 24.89
CA ASP A 409 6.47 15.50 24.64
C ASP A 409 5.47 15.99 25.74
N ALA A 410 6.00 16.32 26.93
CA ALA A 410 5.22 16.78 28.09
C ALA A 410 4.65 18.21 27.95
N GLY A 411 3.59 18.36 27.15
CA GLY A 411 2.79 19.59 26.99
C GLY A 411 2.47 19.88 25.53
N GLY A 412 3.29 19.40 24.59
CA GLY A 412 3.14 19.68 23.16
C GLY A 412 1.93 19.03 22.50
N TRP A 413 1.40 17.93 23.04
CA TRP A 413 0.11 17.33 22.64
C TRP A 413 -1.08 18.31 22.72
N ARG A 414 -0.94 19.40 23.47
CA ARG A 414 -2.01 20.38 23.71
C ARG A 414 -1.84 21.67 22.92
N ASP A 415 -0.76 21.83 22.18
CA ASP A 415 -0.51 23.02 21.37
C ASP A 415 -0.94 22.78 19.92
N SER A 416 -1.92 23.54 19.44
CA SER A 416 -2.43 23.42 18.06
C SER A 416 -1.42 23.84 16.99
N ARG A 417 -0.24 24.33 17.36
CA ARG A 417 0.89 24.62 16.46
C ARG A 417 1.86 23.44 16.37
N ARG A 418 1.70 22.48 17.30
CA ARG A 418 2.45 21.23 17.43
C ARG A 418 1.54 20.07 17.00
N GLY A 419 2.15 18.90 16.79
CA GLY A 419 1.42 17.69 16.44
C GLY A 419 1.12 17.53 14.95
N ASN A 420 0.82 16.28 14.59
CA ASN A 420 0.50 15.90 13.23
C ASN A 420 -0.96 16.26 12.89
N ARG A 421 -1.31 16.24 11.61
CA ARG A 421 -2.68 16.43 11.09
C ARG A 421 -3.01 15.27 10.17
N VAL A 422 -3.30 14.12 10.79
CA VAL A 422 -3.63 12.90 10.07
C VAL A 422 -5.15 12.75 10.01
N ALA A 423 -5.71 12.72 8.80
CA ALA A 423 -7.11 12.45 8.57
C ALA A 423 -7.32 10.94 8.44
N TRP A 424 -7.93 10.28 9.43
CA TRP A 424 -8.16 8.84 9.38
C TRP A 424 -9.60 8.50 9.02
N CYS A 425 -9.77 7.48 8.19
CA CYS A 425 -11.06 7.00 7.71
C CYS A 425 -11.81 6.35 8.86
N THR A 426 -13.03 6.81 9.12
CA THR A 426 -13.94 6.31 10.17
C THR A 426 -15.17 5.62 9.60
N LYS A 427 -15.45 5.82 8.30
CA LYS A 427 -16.59 5.23 7.60
C LYS A 427 -16.35 5.17 6.09
N SER A 428 -16.68 4.04 5.50
CA SER A 428 -16.66 3.81 4.04
C SER A 428 -18.07 3.90 3.41
N PRO A 429 -18.19 3.93 2.07
CA PRO A 429 -19.46 3.91 1.36
C PRO A 429 -20.32 2.66 1.56
N GLY A 430 -19.75 1.58 2.10
CA GLY A 430 -20.52 0.40 2.48
C GLY A 430 -19.66 -0.85 2.64
N THR A 431 -19.55 -1.32 3.88
CA THR A 431 -18.79 -2.51 4.26
C THR A 431 -19.24 -3.77 3.51
N GLU A 432 -20.53 -4.09 3.54
CA GLU A 432 -21.10 -5.30 2.90
C GLU A 432 -21.11 -5.26 1.37
N LYS A 433 -20.92 -4.07 0.79
CA LYS A 433 -20.95 -3.88 -0.67
C LYS A 433 -19.58 -4.15 -1.29
N PHE A 434 -18.51 -3.88 -0.54
CA PHE A 434 -17.18 -3.76 -1.12
C PHE A 434 -16.66 -5.05 -1.75
N ALA A 435 -16.87 -6.20 -1.09
CA ALA A 435 -16.47 -7.49 -1.64
C ALA A 435 -17.09 -7.76 -3.02
N ARG A 436 -18.37 -7.38 -3.21
CA ARG A 436 -19.04 -7.51 -4.51
C ARG A 436 -18.42 -6.56 -5.53
N VAL A 437 -18.14 -5.32 -5.15
CA VAL A 437 -17.48 -4.33 -6.03
C VAL A 437 -16.17 -4.92 -6.57
N ILE A 438 -15.31 -5.47 -5.71
CA ILE A 438 -14.06 -6.10 -6.16
C ILE A 438 -14.33 -7.24 -7.14
N LEU A 439 -15.18 -8.20 -6.79
CA LEU A 439 -15.45 -9.37 -7.65
C LEU A 439 -16.02 -8.96 -9.02
N HIS A 440 -16.93 -7.98 -9.04
CA HIS A 440 -17.53 -7.47 -10.27
C HIS A 440 -16.55 -6.73 -11.16
N ARG A 441 -15.64 -5.94 -10.58
CA ARG A 441 -14.66 -5.17 -11.35
C ARG A 441 -13.49 -6.04 -11.82
N VAL A 442 -12.99 -6.92 -10.96
CA VAL A 442 -11.81 -7.75 -11.25
C VAL A 442 -12.17 -8.96 -12.13
N LEU A 443 -13.21 -9.71 -11.78
CA LEU A 443 -13.56 -10.98 -12.46
C LEU A 443 -14.81 -10.87 -13.35
N GLY A 444 -15.68 -9.90 -13.07
CA GLY A 444 -16.90 -9.63 -13.83
C GLY A 444 -16.70 -8.77 -15.08
N ASP A 445 -17.81 -8.32 -15.64
CA ASP A 445 -17.90 -7.50 -16.87
C ASP A 445 -18.04 -5.98 -16.56
N GLY A 446 -17.68 -5.56 -15.34
CA GLY A 446 -17.88 -4.20 -14.85
C GLY A 446 -19.04 -4.07 -13.84
N GLU A 447 -19.28 -2.85 -13.36
CA GLU A 447 -20.26 -2.58 -12.29
C GLU A 447 -21.70 -2.84 -12.72
N GLN A 448 -22.39 -3.71 -11.98
CA GLN A 448 -23.84 -3.62 -11.77
C GLN A 448 -24.05 -3.24 -10.29
N TRP A 449 -24.68 -2.07 -10.06
CA TRP A 449 -24.95 -1.53 -8.73
C TRP A 449 -26.17 -2.16 -8.07
#